data_AF-A0A1Q7NDQ9-F1
#
_entry.id   AF-A0A1Q7NDQ9-F1
#
_cell.length_a   1.000
_cell.length_b   1.000
_cell.length_c   1.000
_cell.angle_alpha   90.00
_cell.angle_beta   90.00
_cell.angle_gamma   90.00
#
_symmetry.space_group_name_H-M   'P 1'
#
loop_
_entity.id
_entity.type
_entity.pdbx_description
1 polymer ?
#
loop_
_entity_poly.entity_id
_entity_poly.type
_entity_poly.pdbx_seq_one_letter_code
_entity_poly.pdbx_strand_id
1 'polypeptide(L)'
;MSSIDKLRDNIDKITFDIIRLLKERNEIAKEIGSLKNNLRLGVTNEERENQLRSKVSSLCKEIGLDEKSGLTLLNFLLNESVRIQAWSKQSHLSVFLKAKTLENQGKKIIHMEVGEPDFYPPKTVKAALSEVYEKGYTKYGDSKGMIEFREALAKYVTNEFGARTNPENILVSPGARFSVFLAISTLLNPGNEMIIIEPAWPAYRDNALNAGVKVRTIHTTLENRWEPKIGEIEKVINQNTKMIILNYPNNPTGKILPEKLQDQIMELAEKNSLYVLSDEIYSAYAFKSWKSILSYEYNKSVITQSFSKSHAMTGFRIGYAVSSPDIIDRISKLQALALTNVSEPLQYVAMKALEADTSLNAKTMKNRVETVTKRAKTMQLDFVEPDGAMYLFAKI
;
A
#
# COMPACT_ATOMS: atom_id res chain seq x y z
N MET A 1 39.16 31.81 16.28
CA MET A 1 38.08 30.81 16.30
C MET A 1 37.80 30.40 17.73
N SER A 2 36.53 30.43 18.13
CA SER A 2 36.11 29.95 19.45
C SER A 2 36.37 28.44 19.57
N SER A 3 36.38 27.90 20.80
CA SER A 3 36.47 26.46 21.02
C SER A 3 35.33 25.70 20.33
N ILE A 4 34.16 26.32 20.22
CA ILE A 4 33.00 25.81 19.49
C ILE A 4 33.28 25.70 17.99
N ASP A 5 33.90 26.72 17.39
CA ASP A 5 34.19 26.70 15.95
C ASP A 5 35.17 25.59 15.58
N LYS A 6 36.18 25.34 16.43
CA LYS A 6 37.10 24.21 16.24
C LYS A 6 36.39 22.84 16.31
N LEU A 7 35.40 22.71 17.21
CA LEU A 7 34.61 21.49 17.31
C LEU A 7 33.68 21.31 16.09
N ARG A 8 33.10 22.40 15.57
CA ARG A 8 32.32 22.39 14.34
C ARG A 8 33.17 21.96 13.14
N ASP A 9 34.38 22.50 13.00
CA ASP A 9 35.30 22.08 11.93
C ASP A 9 35.62 20.58 11.99
N ASN A 10 35.74 20.02 13.20
CA ASN A 10 35.98 18.60 13.38
C ASN A 10 34.74 17.76 13.01
N ILE A 11 33.53 18.22 13.36
CA ILE A 11 32.28 17.59 12.93
C ILE A 11 32.16 17.63 11.40
N ASP A 12 32.51 18.74 10.77
CA ASP A 12 32.45 18.91 9.32
C ASP A 12 33.37 17.91 8.62
N LYS A 13 34.60 17.73 9.12
CA LYS A 13 35.55 16.74 8.60
C LYS A 13 34.98 15.32 8.65
N ILE A 14 34.47 14.91 9.83
CA ILE A 14 33.87 13.57 10.00
C ILE A 14 32.66 13.41 9.08
N THR A 15 31.84 14.45 8.95
CA THR A 15 30.66 14.43 8.08
C THR A 15 31.07 14.26 6.61
N PHE A 16 32.11 14.96 6.16
CA PHE A 16 32.63 14.80 4.80
C PHE A 16 33.18 13.40 4.55
N ASP A 17 33.82 12.79 5.55
CA ASP A 17 34.31 11.41 5.44
C ASP A 17 33.15 10.41 5.35
N ILE A 18 32.07 10.60 6.12
CA ILE A 18 30.84 9.79 5.98
C ILE A 18 30.28 9.89 4.57
N ILE A 19 30.22 11.08 3.97
CA ILE A 19 29.72 11.27 2.60
C ILE A 19 30.63 10.61 1.57
N ARG A 20 31.96 10.68 1.72
CA ARG A 20 32.92 9.98 0.85
C ARG A 20 32.76 8.47 0.93
N LEU A 21 32.69 7.92 2.14
CA LEU A 21 32.47 6.49 2.38
C LEU A 21 31.12 6.02 1.81
N LEU A 22 30.07 6.84 1.92
CA LEU A 22 28.78 6.55 1.32
C LEU A 22 28.89 6.45 -0.22
N LYS A 23 29.60 7.37 -0.86
CA LYS A 23 29.87 7.31 -2.32
C LYS A 23 30.57 6.01 -2.70
N GLU A 24 31.66 5.67 -2.01
CA GLU A 24 32.41 4.42 -2.27
C GLU A 24 31.54 3.18 -2.14
N ARG A 25 30.76 3.11 -1.06
CA ARG A 25 29.79 2.02 -0.85
C ARG A 25 28.74 1.95 -1.96
N ASN A 26 28.28 3.10 -2.45
CA ASN A 26 27.27 3.21 -3.49
C ASN A 26 27.79 2.76 -4.86
N GLU A 27 29.06 3.04 -5.21
CA GLU A 27 29.68 2.50 -6.42
C GLU A 27 29.79 0.97 -6.36
N ILE A 28 30.19 0.40 -5.21
CA ILE A 28 30.19 -1.06 -5.01
C ILE A 28 28.77 -1.64 -5.17
N ALA A 29 27.76 -0.97 -4.62
CA ALA A 29 26.37 -1.39 -4.78
C ALA A 29 25.94 -1.39 -6.26
N LYS A 30 26.37 -0.40 -7.04
CA LYS A 30 26.09 -0.29 -8.48
C LYS A 30 26.75 -1.41 -9.29
N GLU A 31 28.00 -1.77 -8.95
CA GLU A 31 28.69 -2.93 -9.54
C GLU A 31 27.94 -4.24 -9.22
N ILE A 32 27.54 -4.44 -7.96
CA ILE A 32 26.73 -5.59 -7.54
C ILE A 32 25.42 -5.65 -8.35
N GLY A 33 24.73 -4.53 -8.50
CA GLY A 33 23.50 -4.46 -9.29
C GLY A 33 23.71 -4.87 -10.75
N SER A 34 24.80 -4.41 -11.36
CA SER A 34 25.15 -4.75 -12.74
C SER A 34 25.42 -6.25 -12.90
N LEU A 35 26.16 -6.86 -11.97
CA LEU A 35 26.43 -8.30 -11.96
C LEU A 35 25.16 -9.12 -11.73
N LYS A 36 24.33 -8.72 -10.77
CA LYS A 36 23.06 -9.39 -10.47
C LYS A 36 22.11 -9.35 -11.66
N ASN A 37 22.06 -8.25 -12.39
CA ASN A 37 21.24 -8.14 -13.60
C ASN A 37 21.69 -9.14 -14.68
N ASN A 38 23.01 -9.27 -14.90
CA ASN A 38 23.55 -10.26 -15.84
C ASN A 38 23.21 -11.70 -15.43
N LEU A 39 23.16 -11.97 -14.12
CA LEU A 39 22.84 -13.28 -13.54
C LEU A 39 21.33 -13.48 -13.28
N ARG A 40 20.48 -12.49 -13.60
CA ARG A 40 19.03 -12.49 -13.28
C ARG A 40 18.71 -12.74 -11.79
N LEU A 41 19.56 -12.24 -10.90
CA LEU A 41 19.38 -12.35 -9.45
C LEU A 41 18.56 -11.19 -8.87
N GLY A 42 17.85 -11.45 -7.77
CA GLY A 42 17.13 -10.44 -7.01
C GLY A 42 18.05 -9.39 -6.37
N VAL A 43 17.53 -8.17 -6.21
CA VAL A 43 18.28 -7.02 -5.65
C VAL A 43 18.64 -7.24 -4.17
N THR A 44 17.74 -7.80 -3.37
CA THR A 44 17.95 -8.05 -1.94
C THR A 44 18.48 -9.46 -1.67
N ASN A 45 19.16 -9.65 -0.54
CA ASN A 45 19.52 -10.97 -0.01
C ASN A 45 19.31 -10.93 1.51
N GLU A 46 18.19 -11.50 1.97
CA GLU A 46 17.76 -11.33 3.35
C GLU A 46 18.72 -11.97 4.36
N GLU A 47 19.30 -13.12 4.03
CA GLU A 47 20.25 -13.83 4.90
C GLU A 47 21.49 -12.97 5.15
N ARG A 48 22.11 -12.47 4.08
CA ARG A 48 23.28 -11.59 4.15
C ARG A 48 22.97 -10.30 4.92
N GLU A 49 21.80 -9.72 4.68
CA GLU A 49 21.38 -8.50 5.37
C GLU A 49 21.16 -8.75 6.88
N ASN A 50 20.58 -9.88 7.27
CA ASN A 50 20.43 -10.26 8.67
C ASN A 50 21.80 -10.52 9.33
N GLN A 51 22.73 -11.19 8.65
CA GLN A 51 24.10 -11.36 9.13
C GLN A 51 24.80 -10.01 9.34
N LEU A 52 24.61 -9.06 8.41
CA LEU A 52 25.17 -7.71 8.54
C LEU A 52 24.55 -6.95 9.73
N ARG A 53 23.24 -7.08 9.97
CA ARG A 53 22.59 -6.50 11.16
C ARG A 53 23.22 -6.98 12.45
N SER A 54 23.43 -8.30 12.60
CA SER A 54 24.07 -8.86 13.79
C SER A 54 25.47 -8.29 13.99
N LYS A 55 26.26 -8.17 12.91
CA LYS A 55 27.60 -7.56 12.97
C LYS A 55 27.55 -6.08 13.38
N VAL A 56 26.61 -5.30 12.83
CA VAL A 56 26.44 -3.89 13.20
C VAL A 56 25.97 -3.73 14.64
N SER A 57 25.04 -4.57 15.12
CA SER A 57 24.61 -4.58 16.53
C SER A 57 25.79 -4.84 17.47
N SER A 58 26.60 -5.86 17.20
CA SER A 58 27.81 -6.15 17.98
C SER A 58 28.80 -4.97 17.96
N LEU A 59 29.05 -4.38 16.79
CA LEU A 59 29.94 -3.23 16.66
C LEU A 59 29.42 -2.02 17.44
N CYS A 60 28.11 -1.74 17.41
CA CYS A 60 27.52 -0.63 18.18
C CYS A 60 27.79 -0.79 19.68
N LYS A 61 27.64 -2.01 20.21
CA LYS A 61 27.95 -2.34 21.60
C LYS A 61 29.43 -2.16 21.93
N GLU A 62 30.31 -2.59 21.03
CA GLU A 62 31.77 -2.48 21.18
C GLU A 62 32.23 -1.01 21.25
N ILE A 63 31.70 -0.15 20.38
CA ILE A 63 32.13 1.26 20.27
C ILE A 63 31.30 2.23 21.13
N GLY A 64 30.33 1.74 21.89
CA GLY A 64 29.45 2.56 22.72
C GLY A 64 28.45 3.42 21.93
N LEU A 65 28.12 3.04 20.70
CA LEU A 65 27.05 3.68 19.92
C LEU A 65 25.70 3.07 20.30
N ASP A 66 24.67 3.92 20.46
CA ASP A 66 23.29 3.46 20.61
C ASP A 66 22.88 2.54 19.45
N GLU A 67 22.50 1.30 19.78
CA GLU A 67 22.20 0.25 18.81
C GLU A 67 21.08 0.67 17.85
N LYS A 68 20.08 1.40 18.35
CA LYS A 68 18.97 1.91 17.53
C LYS A 68 19.48 2.88 16.47
N SER A 69 20.37 3.80 16.83
CA SER A 69 20.99 4.75 15.91
C SER A 69 21.80 4.05 14.83
N GLY A 70 22.65 3.08 15.20
CA GLY A 70 23.44 2.29 14.25
C GLY A 70 22.57 1.45 13.30
N LEU A 71 21.52 0.81 13.81
CA LEU A 71 20.58 0.05 12.98
C LEU A 71 19.75 0.96 12.06
N THR A 72 19.43 2.17 12.50
CA THR A 72 18.73 3.17 11.66
C THR A 72 19.60 3.58 10.48
N LEU A 73 20.88 3.89 10.71
CA LEU A 73 21.84 4.17 9.64
C LEU A 73 22.00 2.97 8.70
N LEU A 74 22.13 1.75 9.25
CA LEU A 74 22.22 0.54 8.43
C LEU A 74 20.99 0.37 7.53
N ASN A 75 19.79 0.63 8.04
CA ASN A 75 18.56 0.56 7.25
C ASN A 75 18.56 1.56 6.10
N PHE A 76 18.98 2.81 6.35
CA PHE A 76 19.18 3.79 5.30
C PHE A 76 20.15 3.28 4.22
N LEU A 77 21.31 2.74 4.63
CA LEU A 77 22.32 2.21 3.73
C LEU A 77 21.83 1.01 2.89
N LEU A 78 21.02 0.13 3.49
CA LEU A 78 20.41 -1.01 2.77
C LEU A 78 19.37 -0.52 1.74
N ASN A 79 18.49 0.41 2.13
CA ASN A 79 17.51 1.00 1.23
C ASN A 79 18.18 1.73 0.06
N GLU A 80 19.26 2.47 0.32
CA GLU A 80 20.04 3.15 -0.70
C GLU A 80 20.70 2.17 -1.68
N SER A 81 21.23 1.05 -1.17
CA SER A 81 21.73 -0.04 -2.03
C SER A 81 20.65 -0.62 -2.93
N VAL A 82 19.43 -0.82 -2.40
CA VAL A 82 18.30 -1.29 -3.21
C VAL A 82 17.94 -0.27 -4.27
N ARG A 83 17.86 1.02 -3.93
CA ARG A 83 17.55 2.11 -4.86
C ARG A 83 18.55 2.20 -6.01
N ILE A 84 19.85 2.09 -5.72
CA ILE A 84 20.92 2.18 -6.72
C ILE A 84 20.96 0.96 -7.63
N GLN A 85 20.72 -0.23 -7.07
CA GLN A 85 20.67 -1.48 -7.82
C GLN A 85 19.38 -1.63 -8.63
N ALA A 86 18.30 -0.99 -8.19
CA ALA A 86 17.04 -0.96 -8.91
C ALA A 86 17.18 -0.15 -10.21
N TRP A 87 17.43 -0.84 -11.31
CA TRP A 87 17.33 -0.28 -12.65
C TRP A 87 15.94 0.34 -12.85
N SER A 88 15.82 1.42 -13.64
CA SER A 88 14.56 2.13 -13.87
C SER A 88 13.52 1.16 -14.41
N LYS A 89 12.68 0.62 -13.53
CA LYS A 89 11.59 -0.27 -13.95
C LYS A 89 10.63 0.54 -14.80
N GLN A 90 10.26 0.00 -15.96
CA GLN A 90 9.06 0.45 -16.64
C GLN A 90 7.90 0.31 -15.64
N SER A 91 7.31 1.44 -15.26
CA SER A 91 6.11 1.49 -14.44
C SER A 91 4.88 1.49 -15.34
N HIS A 92 3.71 1.17 -14.78
CA HIS A 92 2.42 1.35 -15.47
C HIS A 92 2.28 2.77 -16.05
N LEU A 93 2.79 3.79 -15.34
CA LEU A 93 2.78 5.17 -15.82
C LEU A 93 3.67 5.37 -17.06
N SER A 94 4.84 4.74 -17.11
CA SER A 94 5.70 4.81 -18.30
C SER A 94 5.07 4.15 -19.53
N VAL A 95 4.34 3.04 -19.33
CA VAL A 95 3.57 2.36 -20.38
C VAL A 95 2.42 3.25 -20.85
N PHE A 96 1.66 3.83 -19.93
CA PHE A 96 0.56 4.76 -20.22
C PHE A 96 1.04 5.99 -21.01
N LEU A 97 2.13 6.64 -20.61
CA LEU A 97 2.68 7.81 -21.31
C LEU A 97 3.17 7.46 -22.72
N LYS A 98 3.78 6.27 -22.88
CA LYS A 98 4.17 5.75 -24.19
C LYS A 98 2.94 5.49 -25.06
N ALA A 99 1.88 4.90 -24.50
CA ALA A 99 0.61 4.70 -25.20
C ALA A 99 0.02 6.03 -25.67
N LYS A 100 -0.04 7.05 -24.80
CA LYS A 100 -0.47 8.41 -25.16
C LYS A 100 0.34 9.04 -26.29
N THR A 101 1.66 8.85 -26.28
CA THR A 101 2.53 9.33 -27.37
C THR A 101 2.20 8.64 -28.69
N LEU A 102 1.92 7.34 -28.68
CA LEU A 102 1.52 6.59 -29.87
C LEU A 102 0.14 7.01 -30.38
N GLU A 103 -0.81 7.30 -29.49
CA GLU A 103 -2.12 7.84 -29.84
C GLU A 103 -2.00 9.21 -30.52
N ASN A 104 -1.14 10.10 -29.99
CA ASN A 104 -0.86 11.41 -30.60
C ASN A 104 -0.22 11.29 -32.00
N GLN A 105 0.40 10.15 -32.30
CA GLN A 105 0.91 9.82 -33.64
C GLN A 105 -0.16 9.17 -34.55
N GLY A 106 -1.43 9.17 -34.13
CA GLY A 106 -2.54 8.58 -34.88
C GLY A 106 -2.69 7.07 -34.75
N LYS A 107 -1.94 6.41 -33.85
CA LYS A 107 -2.09 4.96 -33.63
C LYS A 107 -3.28 4.67 -32.72
N LYS A 108 -4.08 3.67 -33.10
CA LYS A 108 -5.13 3.14 -32.24
C LYS A 108 -4.52 2.23 -31.18
N ILE A 109 -4.64 2.60 -29.91
CA ILE A 109 -4.15 1.82 -28.77
C ILE A 109 -5.34 1.24 -28.00
N ILE A 110 -5.19 0.00 -27.53
CA ILE A 110 -6.11 -0.63 -26.59
C ILE A 110 -5.43 -0.60 -25.22
N HIS A 111 -5.99 0.18 -24.30
CA HIS A 111 -5.48 0.28 -22.93
C HIS A 111 -5.95 -0.91 -22.10
N MET A 112 -4.99 -1.59 -21.47
CA MET A 112 -5.23 -2.72 -20.55
C MET A 112 -4.34 -2.65 -19.29
N GLU A 113 -3.59 -1.56 -19.13
CA GLU A 113 -2.61 -1.34 -18.07
C GLU A 113 -3.14 -0.52 -16.89
N VAL A 114 -4.26 0.18 -17.06
CA VAL A 114 -4.83 1.09 -16.05
C VAL A 114 -5.96 0.39 -15.30
N GLY A 115 -5.86 0.36 -13.97
CA GLY A 115 -6.89 -0.19 -13.08
C GLY A 115 -8.08 0.74 -12.85
N GLU A 116 -8.61 1.38 -13.89
CA GLU A 116 -9.74 2.31 -13.81
C GLU A 116 -10.98 1.71 -14.47
N PRO A 117 -12.14 1.66 -13.78
CA PRO A 117 -13.39 1.32 -14.43
C PRO A 117 -13.72 2.34 -15.53
N ASP A 118 -14.23 1.87 -16.65
CA ASP A 118 -14.70 2.67 -17.80
C ASP A 118 -16.19 3.06 -17.69
N PHE A 119 -16.87 2.68 -16.61
CA PHE A 119 -18.26 3.07 -16.34
C PHE A 119 -18.34 4.49 -15.76
N TYR A 120 -19.49 5.14 -15.93
CA TYR A 120 -19.78 6.39 -15.25
C TYR A 120 -20.11 6.18 -13.76
N PRO A 121 -19.80 7.17 -12.90
CA PRO A 121 -20.31 7.19 -11.54
C PRO A 121 -21.85 7.09 -11.48
N PRO A 122 -22.42 6.57 -10.37
CA PRO A 122 -23.87 6.47 -10.19
C PRO A 122 -24.61 7.80 -10.41
N LYS A 123 -25.86 7.75 -10.85
CA LYS A 123 -26.68 8.96 -11.07
C LYS A 123 -26.84 9.82 -9.80
N THR A 124 -26.78 9.22 -8.62
CA THR A 124 -26.78 9.93 -7.32
C THR A 124 -25.60 10.88 -7.20
N VAL A 125 -24.43 10.53 -7.72
CA VAL A 125 -23.23 11.40 -7.77
C VAL A 125 -23.50 12.64 -8.59
N LYS A 126 -24.14 12.48 -9.77
CA LYS A 126 -24.49 13.61 -10.65
C LYS A 126 -25.46 14.57 -9.94
N ALA A 127 -26.49 14.05 -9.29
CA ALA A 127 -27.46 14.87 -8.55
C ALA A 127 -26.79 15.61 -7.39
N ALA A 128 -26.00 14.89 -6.58
CA ALA A 128 -25.32 15.47 -5.43
C ALA A 128 -24.34 16.59 -5.81
N LEU A 129 -23.62 16.47 -6.93
CA LEU A 129 -22.74 17.52 -7.43
C LEU A 129 -23.48 18.83 -7.70
N SER A 130 -24.72 18.78 -8.21
CA SER A 130 -25.54 19.96 -8.45
C SER A 130 -26.06 20.62 -7.17
N GLU A 131 -26.11 19.88 -6.05
CA GLU A 131 -26.63 20.38 -4.77
C GLU A 131 -25.55 21.03 -3.90
N VAL A 132 -24.26 20.73 -4.14
CA VAL A 132 -23.14 21.17 -3.28
C VAL A 132 -23.16 22.67 -2.99
N TYR A 133 -23.42 23.50 -4.01
CA TYR A 133 -23.39 24.96 -3.87
C TYR A 133 -24.46 25.44 -2.88
N GLU A 134 -25.70 24.97 -3.05
CA GLU A 134 -26.83 25.32 -2.18
C GLU A 134 -26.67 24.76 -0.77
N LYS A 135 -25.96 23.64 -0.60
CA LYS A 135 -25.66 23.07 0.71
C LYS A 135 -24.57 23.82 1.48
N GLY A 136 -23.84 24.74 0.84
CA GLY A 136 -22.91 25.64 1.53
C GLY A 136 -21.59 25.02 2.00
N TYR A 137 -21.23 23.81 1.52
CA TYR A 137 -19.97 23.12 1.85
C TYR A 137 -18.73 23.84 1.26
N THR A 138 -18.37 24.98 1.84
CA THR A 138 -17.37 25.92 1.28
C THR A 138 -16.27 26.29 2.28
N LYS A 139 -16.25 25.65 3.45
CA LYS A 139 -15.36 25.99 4.56
C LYS A 139 -14.47 24.81 4.93
N TYR A 140 -13.54 25.07 5.85
CA TYR A 140 -12.75 24.01 6.48
C TYR A 140 -13.64 23.18 7.39
N GLY A 141 -13.36 21.88 7.40
CA GLY A 141 -14.05 20.89 8.21
C GLY A 141 -13.10 20.16 9.15
N ASP A 142 -13.62 19.13 9.82
CA ASP A 142 -12.81 18.22 10.62
C ASP A 142 -11.82 17.45 9.72
N SER A 143 -10.57 17.37 10.16
CA SER A 143 -9.53 16.53 9.56
C SER A 143 -9.93 15.06 9.43
N LYS A 144 -10.82 14.55 10.30
CA LYS A 144 -11.36 13.18 10.24
C LYS A 144 -12.41 13.01 9.14
N GLY A 145 -13.00 14.10 8.68
CA GLY A 145 -14.14 14.14 7.76
C GLY A 145 -15.44 14.58 8.45
N MET A 146 -16.40 14.98 7.63
CA MET A 146 -17.74 15.41 8.07
C MET A 146 -18.39 14.36 8.95
N ILE A 147 -18.98 14.77 10.07
CA ILE A 147 -19.57 13.85 11.04
C ILE A 147 -20.68 13.01 10.40
N GLU A 148 -21.56 13.63 9.61
CA GLU A 148 -22.67 12.99 8.92
C GLU A 148 -22.17 11.93 7.94
N PHE A 149 -21.04 12.19 7.27
CA PHE A 149 -20.45 11.22 6.36
C PHE A 149 -19.79 10.07 7.12
N ARG A 150 -19.10 10.35 8.24
CA ARG A 150 -18.52 9.31 9.10
C ARG A 150 -19.59 8.41 9.71
N GLU A 151 -20.73 8.97 10.12
CA GLU A 151 -21.90 8.21 10.57
C GLU A 151 -22.49 7.32 9.46
N ALA A 152 -22.67 7.86 8.25
CA ALA A 152 -23.13 7.08 7.11
C ALA A 152 -22.16 5.94 6.76
N LEU A 153 -20.85 6.21 6.77
CA LEU A 153 -19.81 5.20 6.56
C LEU A 153 -19.81 4.14 7.66
N ALA A 154 -19.91 4.53 8.93
CA ALA A 154 -19.94 3.59 10.05
C ALA A 154 -21.11 2.60 9.93
N LYS A 155 -22.30 3.10 9.55
CA LYS A 155 -23.47 2.27 9.26
C LYS A 155 -23.24 1.36 8.05
N TYR A 156 -22.71 1.91 6.96
CA TYR A 156 -22.41 1.16 5.74
C TYR A 156 -21.42 0.02 6.02
N VAL A 157 -20.30 0.31 6.69
CA VAL A 157 -19.26 -0.66 7.05
C VAL A 157 -19.82 -1.75 7.97
N THR A 158 -20.64 -1.39 8.96
CA THR A 158 -21.27 -2.37 9.86
C THR A 158 -22.18 -3.34 9.10
N ASN A 159 -22.96 -2.83 8.14
CA ASN A 159 -23.87 -3.66 7.34
C ASN A 159 -23.12 -4.54 6.33
N GLU A 160 -22.13 -3.99 5.63
CA GLU A 160 -21.42 -4.69 4.56
C GLU A 160 -20.40 -5.71 5.07
N PHE A 161 -19.71 -5.41 6.17
CA PHE A 161 -18.61 -6.23 6.68
C PHE A 161 -18.92 -6.91 8.02
N GLY A 162 -20.11 -6.68 8.59
CA GLY A 162 -20.57 -7.34 9.81
C GLY A 162 -19.83 -6.94 11.09
N ALA A 163 -19.03 -5.87 11.06
CA ALA A 163 -18.22 -5.42 12.18
C ALA A 163 -18.76 -4.12 12.76
N ARG A 164 -19.05 -4.11 14.06
CA ARG A 164 -19.59 -2.94 14.75
C ARG A 164 -18.63 -1.75 14.62
N THR A 165 -19.05 -0.75 13.87
CA THR A 165 -18.23 0.43 13.55
C THR A 165 -18.98 1.68 13.95
N ASN A 166 -18.29 2.61 14.62
CA ASN A 166 -18.80 3.92 15.01
C ASN A 166 -18.08 5.04 14.24
N PRO A 167 -18.58 6.29 14.25
CA PRO A 167 -17.97 7.41 13.52
C PRO A 167 -16.51 7.70 13.91
N GLU A 168 -16.11 7.40 15.15
CA GLU A 168 -14.73 7.54 15.65
C GLU A 168 -13.76 6.51 15.08
N ASN A 169 -14.27 5.42 14.50
CA ASN A 169 -13.47 4.41 13.81
C ASN A 169 -13.16 4.79 12.36
N ILE A 170 -13.74 5.88 11.85
CA ILE A 170 -13.65 6.27 10.44
C ILE A 170 -12.74 7.49 10.27
N LEU A 171 -11.80 7.39 9.33
CA LEU A 171 -11.10 8.53 8.74
C LEU A 171 -11.50 8.65 7.27
N VAL A 172 -12.06 9.77 6.85
CA VAL A 172 -12.22 10.10 5.43
C VAL A 172 -10.89 10.61 4.88
N SER A 173 -10.46 10.14 3.71
CA SER A 173 -9.16 10.49 3.11
C SER A 173 -9.25 10.73 1.59
N PRO A 174 -8.23 11.35 0.96
CA PRO A 174 -8.13 11.50 -0.49
C PRO A 174 -7.91 10.19 -1.28
N GLY A 175 -8.87 9.28 -1.18
CA GLY A 175 -8.81 7.91 -1.68
C GLY A 175 -7.92 6.99 -0.84
N ALA A 176 -8.05 5.67 -1.07
CA ALA A 176 -7.37 4.64 -0.28
C ALA A 176 -5.83 4.77 -0.28
N ARG A 177 -5.22 5.24 -1.38
CA ARG A 177 -3.77 5.48 -1.47
C ARG A 177 -3.26 6.40 -0.36
N PHE A 178 -4.02 7.45 -0.01
CA PHE A 178 -3.60 8.37 1.04
C PHE A 178 -3.79 7.74 2.42
N SER A 179 -4.84 6.93 2.63
CA SER A 179 -4.97 6.13 3.85
C SER A 179 -3.79 5.18 4.07
N VAL A 180 -3.34 4.49 3.01
CA VAL A 180 -2.14 3.64 3.06
C VAL A 180 -0.90 4.45 3.44
N PHE A 181 -0.69 5.61 2.81
CA PHE A 181 0.40 6.52 3.15
C PHE A 181 0.36 6.96 4.62
N LEU A 182 -0.81 7.39 5.11
CA LEU A 182 -0.99 7.83 6.49
C LEU A 182 -0.71 6.69 7.48
N ALA A 183 -1.23 5.49 7.22
CA ALA A 183 -1.03 4.32 8.07
C ALA A 183 0.46 3.97 8.17
N ILE A 184 1.16 3.86 7.04
CA ILE A 184 2.59 3.53 7.02
C ILE A 184 3.41 4.65 7.70
N SER A 185 3.17 5.91 7.34
CA SER A 185 3.99 7.04 7.81
C SER A 185 3.76 7.41 9.28
N THR A 186 2.61 7.04 9.85
CA THR A 186 2.27 7.36 11.25
C THR A 186 2.55 6.21 12.21
N LEU A 187 2.34 4.97 11.76
CA LEU A 187 2.42 3.79 12.63
C LEU A 187 3.82 3.17 12.64
N LEU A 188 4.62 3.43 11.60
CA LEU A 188 5.98 2.93 11.49
C LEU A 188 6.99 4.07 11.63
N ASN A 189 8.17 3.71 12.15
CA ASN A 189 9.31 4.61 12.29
C ASN A 189 10.46 4.12 11.42
N PRO A 190 11.42 5.02 11.06
CA PRO A 190 12.67 4.61 10.46
C PRO A 190 13.31 3.46 11.23
N GLY A 191 13.71 2.43 10.48
CA GLY A 191 14.28 1.20 11.00
C GLY A 191 13.29 0.12 11.43
N ASN A 192 11.98 0.38 11.39
CA ASN A 192 10.98 -0.69 11.42
C ASN A 192 10.97 -1.48 10.10
N GLU A 193 10.38 -2.66 10.17
CA GLU A 193 10.20 -3.57 9.05
C GLU A 193 8.70 -3.84 8.82
N MET A 194 8.33 -3.98 7.56
CA MET A 194 6.97 -4.28 7.12
C MET A 194 6.99 -5.47 6.16
N ILE A 195 6.05 -6.39 6.33
CA ILE A 195 5.88 -7.56 5.47
C ILE A 195 4.97 -7.18 4.30
N ILE A 196 5.41 -7.48 3.08
CA ILE A 196 4.61 -7.39 1.85
C ILE A 196 4.58 -8.77 1.17
N ILE A 197 3.39 -9.24 0.84
CA ILE A 197 3.18 -10.48 0.08
C ILE A 197 3.15 -10.12 -1.41
N GLU A 198 4.13 -10.57 -2.18
CA GLU A 198 4.25 -10.29 -3.61
C GLU A 198 3.74 -11.45 -4.48
N PRO A 199 3.17 -11.18 -5.68
CA PRO A 199 3.06 -9.87 -6.33
C PRO A 199 2.07 -8.90 -5.67
N ALA A 200 2.43 -7.61 -5.58
CA ALA A 200 1.63 -6.59 -4.92
C ALA A 200 1.65 -5.26 -5.66
N TRP A 201 0.69 -4.39 -5.32
CA TRP A 201 0.69 -3.01 -5.78
C TRP A 201 1.97 -2.27 -5.34
N PRO A 202 2.74 -1.68 -6.28
CA PRO A 202 4.08 -1.13 -5.98
C PRO A 202 4.10 -0.04 -4.90
N ALA A 203 2.99 0.71 -4.75
CA ALA A 203 2.96 1.84 -3.84
C ALA A 203 3.15 1.45 -2.36
N TYR A 204 2.85 0.20 -1.95
CA TYR A 204 3.16 -0.23 -0.59
C TYR A 204 4.66 -0.15 -0.31
N ARG A 205 5.48 -0.66 -1.23
CA ARG A 205 6.94 -0.60 -1.15
C ARG A 205 7.45 0.84 -1.23
N ASP A 206 6.90 1.64 -2.15
CA ASP A 206 7.32 3.04 -2.30
C ASP A 206 7.06 3.86 -1.02
N ASN A 207 5.88 3.68 -0.40
CA ASN A 207 5.57 4.32 0.89
C ASN A 207 6.48 3.84 2.01
N ALA A 208 6.83 2.54 2.05
CA ALA A 208 7.78 2.01 3.03
C ALA A 208 9.15 2.69 2.91
N LEU A 209 9.68 2.77 1.69
CA LEU A 209 10.98 3.36 1.42
C LEU A 209 10.99 4.85 1.78
N ASN A 210 9.93 5.58 1.43
CA ASN A 210 9.78 6.99 1.81
C ASN A 210 9.74 7.20 3.32
N ALA A 211 9.19 6.25 4.09
CA ALA A 211 9.14 6.29 5.55
C ALA A 211 10.42 5.75 6.23
N GLY A 212 11.45 5.37 5.47
CA GLY A 212 12.66 4.74 6.04
C GLY A 212 12.41 3.33 6.63
N VAL A 213 11.33 2.68 6.18
CA VAL A 213 10.91 1.34 6.60
C VAL A 213 11.47 0.31 5.63
N LYS A 214 12.01 -0.79 6.17
CA LYS A 214 12.47 -1.91 5.35
C LYS A 214 11.30 -2.82 4.98
N VAL A 215 11.25 -3.27 3.73
CA VAL A 215 10.29 -4.29 3.28
C VAL A 215 10.89 -5.69 3.42
N ARG A 216 10.17 -6.58 4.11
CA ARG A 216 10.36 -8.03 4.10
C ARG A 216 9.39 -8.63 3.10
N THR A 217 9.90 -9.33 2.10
CA THR A 217 9.07 -9.76 0.96
C THR A 217 8.75 -11.24 1.07
N ILE A 218 7.46 -11.59 1.02
CA ILE A 218 6.99 -12.97 0.93
C ILE A 218 6.63 -13.22 -0.53
N HIS A 219 7.43 -14.03 -1.22
CA HIS A 219 7.24 -14.31 -2.64
C HIS A 219 6.26 -15.46 -2.82
N THR A 220 5.12 -15.17 -3.43
CA THR A 220 4.19 -16.19 -3.91
C THR A 220 4.52 -16.54 -5.37
N THR A 221 4.06 -17.71 -5.82
CA THR A 221 4.32 -18.18 -7.18
C THR A 221 3.03 -18.61 -7.86
N LEU A 222 3.08 -18.68 -9.19
CA LEU A 222 1.97 -19.13 -10.01
C LEU A 222 1.57 -20.58 -9.67
N GLU A 223 2.56 -21.45 -9.44
CA GLU A 223 2.39 -22.87 -9.11
C GLU A 223 1.67 -23.04 -7.77
N ASN A 224 1.95 -22.14 -6.80
CA ASN A 224 1.24 -22.08 -5.51
C ASN A 224 0.00 -21.17 -5.57
N ARG A 225 -0.50 -20.86 -6.77
CA ARG A 225 -1.73 -20.09 -6.99
C ARG A 225 -1.73 -18.71 -6.30
N TRP A 226 -0.55 -18.11 -6.18
CA TRP A 226 -0.31 -16.84 -5.51
C TRP A 226 -0.65 -16.84 -4.01
N GLU A 227 -0.63 -18.01 -3.36
CA GLU A 227 -0.86 -18.14 -1.91
C GLU A 227 0.46 -18.05 -1.14
N PRO A 228 0.54 -17.23 -0.08
CA PRO A 228 1.70 -17.18 0.81
C PRO A 228 1.78 -18.44 1.68
N LYS A 229 3.01 -18.82 2.05
CA LYS A 229 3.23 -19.87 3.04
C LYS A 229 3.38 -19.25 4.43
N ILE A 230 2.58 -19.71 5.38
CA ILE A 230 2.63 -19.24 6.79
C ILE A 230 4.04 -19.34 7.38
N GLY A 231 4.74 -20.45 7.14
CA GLY A 231 6.11 -20.61 7.65
C GLY A 231 7.13 -19.63 7.05
N GLU A 232 6.87 -19.01 5.90
CA GLU A 232 7.73 -17.95 5.35
C GLU A 232 7.44 -16.61 6.03
N ILE A 233 6.17 -16.34 6.33
CA ILE A 233 5.76 -15.16 7.12
C ILE A 233 6.39 -15.23 8.51
N GLU A 234 6.28 -16.38 9.19
CA GLU A 234 6.83 -16.55 10.54
C GLU A 234 8.35 -16.33 10.60
N LYS A 235 9.09 -16.82 9.59
CA LYS A 235 10.56 -16.72 9.53
C LYS A 235 11.09 -15.28 9.44
N VAL A 236 10.34 -14.36 8.84
CA VAL A 236 10.79 -12.97 8.67
C VAL A 236 10.41 -12.06 9.83
N ILE A 237 9.51 -12.51 10.71
CA ILE A 237 9.09 -11.75 11.88
C ILE A 237 10.23 -11.66 12.89
N ASN A 238 10.53 -10.44 13.33
CA ASN A 238 11.48 -10.15 14.39
C ASN A 238 11.03 -8.91 15.18
N GLN A 239 11.83 -8.48 16.16
CA GLN A 239 11.52 -7.33 17.01
C GLN A 239 11.27 -6.00 16.26
N ASN A 240 11.81 -5.86 15.04
CA ASN A 240 11.63 -4.68 14.20
C ASN A 240 10.45 -4.81 13.24
N THR A 241 9.88 -6.01 13.05
CA THR A 241 8.67 -6.20 12.26
C THR A 241 7.49 -5.58 12.98
N LYS A 242 6.81 -4.64 12.32
CA LYS A 242 5.70 -3.89 12.93
C LYS A 242 4.41 -3.92 12.13
N MET A 243 4.45 -4.28 10.85
CA MET A 243 3.25 -4.30 10.01
C MET A 243 3.30 -5.43 8.99
N ILE A 244 2.13 -5.97 8.66
CA ILE A 244 1.91 -6.81 7.47
C ILE A 244 0.83 -6.17 6.59
N ILE A 245 1.08 -6.13 5.29
CA ILE A 245 0.13 -5.66 4.28
C ILE A 245 -0.65 -6.83 3.73
N LEU A 246 -1.98 -6.70 3.71
CA LEU A 246 -2.90 -7.60 3.01
C LEU A 246 -3.63 -6.81 1.93
N ASN A 247 -3.68 -7.33 0.71
CA ASN A 247 -4.48 -6.74 -0.37
C ASN A 247 -5.21 -7.86 -1.08
N TYR A 248 -6.47 -8.09 -0.68
CA TYR A 248 -7.32 -9.18 -1.17
C TYR A 248 -8.77 -8.68 -1.26
N PRO A 249 -9.45 -8.79 -2.42
CA PRO A 249 -8.96 -9.31 -3.70
C PRO A 249 -7.73 -8.55 -4.24
N ASN A 250 -6.75 -9.30 -4.74
CA ASN A 250 -5.39 -8.80 -4.94
C ASN A 250 -5.18 -8.06 -6.26
N ASN A 251 -4.41 -6.97 -6.20
CA ASN A 251 -3.74 -6.39 -7.35
C ASN A 251 -2.24 -6.78 -7.30
N PRO A 252 -1.70 -7.50 -8.31
CA PRO A 252 -2.25 -7.71 -9.66
C PRO A 252 -2.89 -9.08 -9.90
N THR A 253 -2.84 -10.02 -8.95
CA THR A 253 -3.14 -11.44 -9.25
C THR A 253 -4.62 -11.77 -9.33
N GLY A 254 -5.49 -10.92 -8.78
CA GLY A 254 -6.91 -11.21 -8.61
C GLY A 254 -7.20 -12.26 -7.53
N LYS A 255 -6.19 -12.71 -6.79
CA LYS A 255 -6.33 -13.72 -5.73
C LYS A 255 -7.20 -13.22 -4.58
N ILE A 256 -7.94 -14.13 -3.96
CA ILE A 256 -8.53 -13.99 -2.62
C ILE A 256 -7.88 -15.03 -1.72
N LEU A 257 -7.52 -14.66 -0.49
CA LEU A 257 -6.98 -15.63 0.47
C LEU A 257 -8.06 -16.63 0.88
N PRO A 258 -7.73 -17.93 0.93
CA PRO A 258 -8.57 -18.89 1.63
C PRO A 258 -8.78 -18.44 3.09
N GLU A 259 -10.00 -18.56 3.61
CA GLU A 259 -10.35 -18.06 4.96
C GLU A 259 -9.43 -18.62 6.05
N LYS A 260 -9.12 -19.92 6.00
CA LYS A 260 -8.18 -20.57 6.93
C LYS A 260 -6.78 -19.97 6.88
N LEU A 261 -6.32 -19.59 5.69
CA LEU A 261 -5.00 -18.98 5.52
C LEU A 261 -4.99 -17.55 6.09
N GLN A 262 -6.08 -16.81 5.89
CA GLN A 262 -6.27 -15.50 6.50
C GLN A 262 -6.34 -15.61 8.04
N ASP A 263 -7.03 -16.61 8.59
CA ASP A 263 -7.06 -16.89 10.04
C ASP A 263 -5.65 -17.06 10.60
N GLN A 264 -4.83 -17.90 9.97
CA GLN A 264 -3.45 -18.13 10.39
C GLN A 264 -2.57 -16.87 10.31
N ILE A 265 -2.79 -16.02 9.30
CA ILE A 265 -2.07 -14.74 9.19
C ILE A 265 -2.49 -13.78 10.31
N MET A 266 -3.79 -13.69 10.62
CA MET A 266 -4.30 -12.84 11.69
C MET A 266 -3.80 -13.32 13.06
N GLU A 267 -3.83 -14.63 13.33
CA GLU A 267 -3.25 -15.23 14.55
C GLU A 267 -1.76 -14.86 14.72
N LEU A 268 -0.98 -14.94 13.64
CA LEU A 268 0.43 -14.52 13.67
C LEU A 268 0.59 -13.02 13.93
N ALA A 269 -0.24 -12.18 13.32
CA ALA A 269 -0.21 -10.75 13.51
C ALA A 269 -0.54 -10.36 14.95
N GLU A 270 -1.58 -10.96 15.54
CA GLU A 270 -1.99 -10.75 16.93
C GLU A 270 -0.92 -11.24 17.91
N LYS A 271 -0.44 -12.47 17.75
CA LYS A 271 0.63 -13.07 18.57
C LYS A 271 1.88 -12.19 18.62
N ASN A 272 2.23 -11.56 17.51
CA ASN A 272 3.42 -10.71 17.39
C ASN A 272 3.10 -9.21 17.51
N SER A 273 1.86 -8.85 17.84
CA SER A 273 1.45 -7.46 18.03
C SER A 273 1.71 -6.55 16.82
N LEU A 274 1.66 -7.11 15.61
CA LEU A 274 1.85 -6.40 14.34
C LEU A 274 0.61 -5.56 14.02
N TYR A 275 0.79 -4.42 13.35
CA TYR A 275 -0.29 -3.78 12.63
C TYR A 275 -0.66 -4.60 11.39
N VAL A 276 -1.95 -4.67 11.07
CA VAL A 276 -2.44 -5.26 9.83
C VAL A 276 -3.04 -4.16 8.99
N LEU A 277 -2.39 -3.80 7.87
CA LEU A 277 -2.95 -2.85 6.91
C LEU A 277 -3.60 -3.66 5.78
N SER A 278 -4.93 -3.73 5.79
CA SER A 278 -5.73 -4.44 4.79
C SER A 278 -6.31 -3.46 3.77
N ASP A 279 -5.78 -3.50 2.56
CA ASP A 279 -6.32 -2.76 1.43
C ASP A 279 -7.40 -3.59 0.74
N GLU A 280 -8.65 -3.29 1.04
CA GLU A 280 -9.83 -4.05 0.62
C GLU A 280 -10.55 -3.37 -0.55
N ILE A 281 -9.85 -2.50 -1.28
CA ILE A 281 -10.41 -1.66 -2.36
C ILE A 281 -11.18 -2.41 -3.46
N TYR A 282 -10.89 -3.70 -3.63
CA TYR A 282 -11.55 -4.57 -4.62
C TYR A 282 -12.65 -5.47 -4.02
N SER A 283 -13.07 -5.26 -2.78
CA SER A 283 -14.12 -6.05 -2.10
C SER A 283 -15.40 -6.22 -2.92
N ALA A 284 -15.88 -5.14 -3.56
CA ALA A 284 -17.06 -5.15 -4.42
C ALA A 284 -16.88 -6.02 -5.69
N TYR A 285 -15.64 -6.38 -6.02
CA TYR A 285 -15.27 -7.24 -7.15
C TYR A 285 -14.76 -8.60 -6.67
N ALA A 286 -15.20 -9.09 -5.51
CA ALA A 286 -14.97 -10.47 -5.11
C ALA A 286 -15.93 -11.42 -5.87
N PHE A 287 -15.38 -12.43 -6.56
CA PHE A 287 -16.19 -13.43 -7.29
C PHE A 287 -16.32 -14.75 -6.54
N LYS A 288 -15.60 -14.88 -5.42
CA LYS A 288 -15.59 -16.01 -4.48
C LYS A 288 -15.86 -15.51 -3.05
N SER A 289 -16.06 -16.43 -2.12
CA SER A 289 -16.16 -16.10 -0.69
C SER A 289 -14.91 -15.36 -0.25
N TRP A 290 -15.09 -14.29 0.51
CA TRP A 290 -14.04 -13.50 1.12
C TRP A 290 -14.59 -12.88 2.39
N LYS A 291 -13.70 -12.48 3.31
CA LYS A 291 -14.08 -11.77 4.53
C LYS A 291 -13.11 -10.63 4.81
N SER A 292 -13.66 -9.50 5.25
CA SER A 292 -12.87 -8.37 5.73
C SER A 292 -12.10 -8.75 6.99
N ILE A 293 -10.93 -8.17 7.19
CA ILE A 293 -10.20 -8.34 8.46
C ILE A 293 -10.91 -7.68 9.65
N LEU A 294 -11.92 -6.83 9.39
CA LEU A 294 -12.77 -6.26 10.43
C LEU A 294 -13.48 -7.33 11.27
N SER A 295 -13.77 -8.50 10.68
CA SER A 295 -14.42 -9.62 11.37
C SER A 295 -13.62 -10.21 12.53
N TYR A 296 -12.31 -9.91 12.62
CA TYR A 296 -11.44 -10.36 13.71
C TYR A 296 -11.42 -9.38 14.90
N GLU A 297 -12.00 -8.18 14.75
CA GLU A 297 -12.03 -7.13 15.79
C GLU A 297 -10.66 -6.76 16.39
N TYR A 298 -9.56 -7.04 15.67
CA TYR A 298 -8.22 -6.76 16.14
C TYR A 298 -7.90 -5.26 16.14
N ASN A 299 -7.49 -4.73 17.29
CA ASN A 299 -7.32 -3.29 17.54
C ASN A 299 -6.21 -2.60 16.73
N LYS A 300 -5.26 -3.36 16.17
CA LYS A 300 -4.17 -2.86 15.32
C LYS A 300 -4.42 -3.08 13.82
N SER A 301 -5.66 -3.39 13.46
CA SER A 301 -6.11 -3.46 12.08
C SER A 301 -6.43 -2.07 11.52
N VAL A 302 -5.95 -1.80 10.32
CA VAL A 302 -6.30 -0.62 9.52
C VAL A 302 -6.81 -1.11 8.18
N ILE A 303 -8.09 -0.86 7.90
CA ILE A 303 -8.68 -1.18 6.60
C ILE A 303 -8.65 0.07 5.76
N THR A 304 -8.33 -0.06 4.48
CA THR A 304 -8.44 1.04 3.51
C THR A 304 -9.45 0.70 2.42
N GLN A 305 -10.33 1.64 2.14
CA GLN A 305 -11.37 1.54 1.13
C GLN A 305 -11.52 2.85 0.36
N SER A 306 -12.19 2.80 -0.79
CA SER A 306 -12.57 4.02 -1.51
C SER A 306 -13.69 3.81 -2.52
N PHE A 307 -14.24 4.93 -2.99
CA PHE A 307 -15.27 4.96 -4.03
C PHE A 307 -14.68 4.79 -5.45
N SER A 308 -13.35 4.66 -5.56
CA SER A 308 -12.65 4.62 -6.84
C SER A 308 -13.05 3.43 -7.71
N LYS A 309 -13.34 2.27 -7.11
CA LYS A 309 -13.63 1.03 -7.84
C LYS A 309 -15.12 0.75 -7.88
N SER A 310 -15.73 0.47 -6.73
CA SER A 310 -17.16 0.14 -6.60
C SER A 310 -18.10 1.16 -7.28
N HIS A 311 -17.80 2.45 -7.14
CA HIS A 311 -18.63 3.55 -7.65
C HIS A 311 -18.04 4.24 -8.89
N ALA A 312 -16.95 3.72 -9.47
CA ALA A 312 -16.25 4.36 -10.59
C ALA A 312 -15.86 5.85 -10.35
N MET A 313 -15.55 6.21 -9.10
CA MET A 313 -15.21 7.59 -8.70
C MET A 313 -13.68 7.81 -8.55
N THR A 314 -12.87 7.23 -9.44
CA THR A 314 -11.40 7.32 -9.43
C THR A 314 -10.91 8.76 -9.31
N GLY A 315 -11.44 9.66 -10.15
CA GLY A 315 -11.06 11.08 -10.21
C GLY A 315 -11.56 11.95 -9.05
N PHE A 316 -12.54 11.49 -8.27
CA PHE A 316 -13.08 12.23 -7.12
C PHE A 316 -12.16 12.17 -5.90
N ARG A 317 -11.18 11.27 -5.92
CA ARG A 317 -10.17 11.14 -4.85
C ARG A 317 -10.81 11.08 -3.47
N ILE A 318 -11.79 10.21 -3.28
CA ILE A 318 -12.49 10.07 -2.00
C ILE A 318 -12.48 8.61 -1.54
N GLY A 319 -12.06 8.39 -0.31
CA GLY A 319 -12.01 7.09 0.34
C GLY A 319 -11.98 7.21 1.84
N TYR A 320 -11.76 6.10 2.53
CA TYR A 320 -11.80 6.06 3.98
C TYR A 320 -10.91 4.94 4.53
N ALA A 321 -10.49 5.13 5.78
CA ALA A 321 -9.89 4.10 6.60
C ALA A 321 -10.82 3.74 7.75
N VAL A 322 -10.78 2.47 8.16
CA VAL A 322 -11.46 1.97 9.36
C VAL A 322 -10.42 1.39 10.31
N SER A 323 -10.41 1.84 11.56
CA SER A 323 -9.48 1.33 12.57
C SER A 323 -9.97 1.63 13.99
N SER A 324 -9.17 1.28 15.00
CA SER A 324 -9.43 1.69 16.38
C SER A 324 -9.38 3.23 16.50
N PRO A 325 -10.15 3.83 17.43
CA PRO A 325 -10.19 5.30 17.56
C PRO A 325 -8.81 5.91 17.85
N ASP A 326 -7.94 5.20 18.56
CA ASP A 326 -6.55 5.61 18.81
C ASP A 326 -5.74 5.74 17.51
N ILE A 327 -5.79 4.72 16.64
CA ILE A 327 -5.09 4.75 15.37
C ILE A 327 -5.66 5.87 14.50
N ILE A 328 -6.99 5.98 14.40
CA ILE A 328 -7.68 7.04 13.64
C ILE A 328 -7.23 8.43 14.10
N ASP A 329 -7.14 8.67 15.41
CA ASP A 329 -6.69 9.95 15.95
C ASP A 329 -5.24 10.26 15.61
N ARG A 330 -4.37 9.25 15.60
CA ARG A 330 -2.96 9.41 15.21
C ARG A 330 -2.83 9.74 13.72
N ILE A 331 -3.50 8.98 12.84
CA ILE A 331 -3.39 9.20 11.39
C ILE A 331 -4.10 10.48 10.95
N SER A 332 -5.16 10.91 11.66
CA SER A 332 -5.84 12.18 11.35
C SER A 332 -4.97 13.40 11.64
N LYS A 333 -4.09 13.35 12.65
CA LYS A 333 -3.11 14.42 12.92
C LYS A 333 -2.15 14.63 11.76
N LEU A 334 -1.65 13.55 11.16
CA LEU A 334 -0.80 13.64 9.96
C LEU A 334 -1.61 14.13 8.75
N GLN A 335 -2.88 13.71 8.61
CA GLN A 335 -3.74 14.23 7.55
C GLN A 335 -4.00 15.74 7.70
N ALA A 336 -4.28 16.21 8.91
CA ALA A 336 -4.49 17.62 9.21
C ALA A 336 -3.26 18.45 8.83
N LEU A 337 -2.06 17.94 9.13
CA LEU A 337 -0.80 18.59 8.75
C LEU A 337 -0.63 18.66 7.22
N ALA A 338 -1.01 17.61 6.50
CA ALA A 338 -0.80 17.53 5.06
C ALA A 338 -1.82 18.33 4.24
N LEU A 339 -3.07 18.42 4.69
CA LEU A 339 -4.20 18.88 3.87
C LEU A 339 -5.24 19.74 4.59
N THR A 340 -5.15 19.92 5.91
CA THR A 340 -6.24 20.42 6.78
C THR A 340 -7.43 19.46 6.89
N ASN A 341 -8.20 19.30 5.81
CA ASN A 341 -9.32 18.36 5.73
C ASN A 341 -9.56 17.89 4.29
N VAL A 342 -10.31 16.79 4.13
CA VAL A 342 -10.78 16.37 2.80
C VAL A 342 -11.90 17.31 2.34
N SER A 343 -11.95 17.61 1.04
CA SER A 343 -12.96 18.50 0.44
C SER A 343 -14.39 18.09 0.82
N GLU A 344 -15.08 18.90 1.64
CA GLU A 344 -16.46 18.66 2.08
C GLU A 344 -17.46 18.50 0.91
N PRO A 345 -17.39 19.28 -0.19
CA PRO A 345 -18.14 19.00 -1.40
C PRO A 345 -18.07 17.54 -1.87
N LEU A 346 -16.85 16.98 -1.91
CA LEU A 346 -16.63 15.61 -2.38
C LEU A 346 -17.02 14.58 -1.33
N GLN A 347 -16.93 14.92 -0.03
CA GLN A 347 -17.48 14.11 1.05
C GLN A 347 -19.01 14.00 0.97
N TYR A 348 -19.71 15.11 0.72
CA TYR A 348 -21.16 15.11 0.50
C TYR A 348 -21.55 14.23 -0.69
N VAL A 349 -20.85 14.40 -1.82
CA VAL A 349 -21.09 13.60 -3.03
C VAL A 349 -20.87 12.11 -2.76
N ALA A 350 -19.80 11.75 -2.03
CA ALA A 350 -19.52 10.36 -1.67
C ALA A 350 -20.53 9.79 -0.65
N MET A 351 -21.00 10.62 0.30
CA MET A 351 -22.07 10.25 1.22
C MET A 351 -23.34 9.88 0.45
N LYS A 352 -23.70 10.65 -0.57
CA LYS A 352 -24.83 10.33 -1.47
C LYS A 352 -24.56 9.14 -2.39
N ALA A 353 -23.30 8.87 -2.73
CA ALA A 353 -22.94 7.69 -3.51
C ALA A 353 -23.21 6.38 -2.75
N LEU A 354 -23.15 6.37 -1.40
CA LEU A 354 -23.45 5.19 -0.58
C LEU A 354 -24.88 4.65 -0.77
N GLU A 355 -25.82 5.50 -1.21
CA GLU A 355 -27.21 5.12 -1.48
C GLU A 355 -27.37 4.38 -2.83
N ALA A 356 -26.32 4.32 -3.66
CA ALA A 356 -26.38 3.72 -4.98
C ALA A 356 -26.19 2.20 -4.96
N ASP A 357 -26.97 1.50 -5.79
CA ASP A 357 -26.71 0.10 -6.12
C ASP A 357 -25.52 -0.02 -7.08
N THR A 358 -24.45 -0.67 -6.63
CA THR A 358 -23.23 -0.93 -7.42
C THR A 358 -23.15 -2.37 -7.95
N SER A 359 -24.18 -3.19 -7.74
CA SER A 359 -24.23 -4.60 -8.16
C SER A 359 -24.02 -4.79 -9.67
N LEU A 360 -24.53 -3.85 -10.48
CA LEU A 360 -24.34 -3.86 -11.92
C LEU A 360 -22.87 -3.69 -12.32
N ASN A 361 -22.11 -2.83 -11.61
CA ASN A 361 -20.69 -2.64 -11.84
C ASN A 361 -19.92 -3.93 -11.54
N ALA A 362 -20.23 -4.57 -10.40
CA ALA A 362 -19.63 -5.84 -9.99
C ALA A 362 -19.92 -6.96 -11.00
N LYS A 363 -21.18 -7.11 -11.42
CA LYS A 363 -21.59 -8.10 -12.43
C LYS A 363 -20.89 -7.87 -13.77
N THR A 364 -20.78 -6.62 -14.19
CA THR A 364 -20.12 -6.27 -15.46
C THR A 364 -18.63 -6.55 -15.40
N MET A 365 -17.97 -6.21 -14.28
CA MET A 365 -16.56 -6.51 -14.08
C MET A 365 -16.29 -8.02 -14.09
N LYS A 366 -17.11 -8.79 -13.37
CA LYS A 366 -17.04 -10.26 -13.37
C LYS A 366 -17.14 -10.85 -14.78
N ASN A 367 -18.16 -10.45 -15.54
CA ASN A 367 -18.36 -10.94 -16.91
C ASN A 367 -17.16 -10.63 -17.83
N ARG A 368 -16.51 -9.47 -17.64
CA ARG A 368 -15.33 -9.07 -18.41
C ARG A 368 -14.10 -9.88 -18.03
N VAL A 369 -13.84 -10.05 -16.74
CA VAL A 369 -12.73 -10.91 -16.27
C VAL A 369 -12.93 -12.35 -16.75
N GLU A 370 -14.15 -12.88 -16.69
CA GLU A 370 -14.48 -14.21 -17.25
C GLU A 370 -14.24 -14.28 -18.76
N THR A 371 -14.58 -13.23 -19.50
CA THR A 371 -14.36 -13.17 -20.96
C THR A 371 -12.87 -13.16 -21.30
N VAL A 372 -12.09 -12.33 -20.62
CA VAL A 372 -10.63 -12.27 -20.82
C VAL A 372 -9.98 -13.59 -20.38
N THR A 373 -10.43 -14.19 -19.28
CA THR A 373 -9.98 -15.50 -18.81
C THR A 373 -10.23 -16.60 -19.83
N LYS A 374 -11.44 -16.65 -20.43
CA LYS A 374 -11.75 -17.62 -21.50
C LYS A 374 -10.82 -17.45 -22.70
N ARG A 375 -10.54 -16.21 -23.12
CA ARG A 375 -9.60 -15.92 -24.22
C ARG A 375 -8.17 -16.30 -23.88
N ALA A 376 -7.70 -15.97 -22.68
CA ALA A 376 -6.36 -16.33 -22.22
C ALA A 376 -6.16 -17.86 -22.21
N LYS A 377 -7.17 -18.64 -21.80
CA LYS A 377 -7.15 -20.11 -21.90
C LYS A 377 -7.03 -20.59 -23.34
N THR A 378 -7.82 -20.02 -24.26
CA THR A 378 -7.72 -20.36 -25.70
C THR A 378 -6.33 -20.06 -26.27
N MET A 379 -5.70 -18.99 -25.79
CA MET A 379 -4.33 -18.61 -26.15
C MET A 379 -3.25 -19.44 -25.46
N GLN A 380 -3.61 -20.36 -24.56
CA GLN A 380 -2.68 -21.18 -23.78
C GLN A 380 -1.69 -20.35 -22.95
N LEU A 381 -2.13 -19.19 -22.46
CA LEU A 381 -1.34 -18.41 -21.49
C LEU A 381 -1.26 -19.16 -20.17
N ASP A 382 -0.11 -19.03 -19.49
CA ASP A 382 0.13 -19.62 -18.18
C ASP A 382 -0.27 -18.63 -17.08
N PHE A 383 -1.40 -18.88 -16.41
CA PHE A 383 -1.98 -17.99 -15.40
C PHE A 383 -2.93 -18.74 -14.44
N VAL A 384 -3.25 -18.11 -13.31
CA VAL A 384 -4.26 -18.57 -12.35
C VAL A 384 -5.53 -17.77 -12.56
N GLU A 385 -6.68 -18.45 -12.62
CA GLU A 385 -7.97 -17.78 -12.73
C GLU A 385 -8.21 -16.82 -11.56
N PRO A 386 -8.51 -15.54 -11.83
CA PRO A 386 -8.78 -14.55 -10.78
C PRO A 386 -9.99 -14.93 -9.92
N ASP A 387 -9.85 -14.84 -8.59
CA ASP A 387 -10.94 -14.99 -7.64
C ASP A 387 -11.74 -13.67 -7.46
N GLY A 388 -11.17 -12.55 -7.89
CA GLY A 388 -11.78 -11.22 -7.82
C GLY A 388 -10.96 -10.12 -8.52
N ALA A 389 -11.20 -8.88 -8.10
CA ALA A 389 -10.61 -7.67 -8.65
C ALA A 389 -10.94 -7.45 -10.14
N MET A 390 -10.02 -6.85 -10.89
CA MET A 390 -10.20 -6.50 -12.31
C MET A 390 -9.00 -6.86 -13.17
N TYR A 391 -8.21 -7.85 -12.72
CA TYR A 391 -6.90 -8.17 -13.28
C TYR A 391 -6.80 -9.63 -13.71
N LEU A 392 -5.99 -9.89 -14.72
CA LEU A 392 -5.49 -11.22 -15.06
C LEU A 392 -3.96 -11.12 -15.12
N PHE A 393 -3.27 -11.93 -14.31
CA PHE A 393 -1.82 -11.92 -14.22
C PHE A 393 -1.22 -13.17 -14.85
N ALA A 394 -0.85 -13.05 -16.13
CA ALA A 394 -0.27 -14.13 -16.91
C ALA A 394 1.25 -14.03 -16.97
N LYS A 395 1.91 -15.19 -16.99
CA LYS A 395 3.32 -15.33 -17.29
C LYS A 395 3.53 -15.13 -18.80
N ILE A 396 4.53 -14.31 -19.14
CA ILE A 396 4.94 -14.02 -20.53
C ILE A 396 6.22 -14.78 -20.84
#